data_AF-A0A2G5HIQ3-F1
#
_entry.id   AF-A0A2G5HIQ3-F1
#
_cell.length_a   1.000
_cell.length_b   1.000
_cell.length_c   1.000
_cell.angle_alpha   90.00
_cell.angle_beta   90.00
_cell.angle_gamma   90.00
#
_symmetry.space_group_name_H-M   'P 1'
#
loop_
_entity.id
_entity.type
_entity.pdbx_description
1 polymer ?
#
loop_
_entity_poly.entity_id
_entity_poly.type
_entity_poly.pdbx_seq_one_letter_code
_entity_poly.pdbx_strand_id
1 'polypeptide(L)'
;MPSSSTYSTSQESLIIQHYKIIVARVWSVGYDKAAQTITDWYAELLEASPNALWTEARRDQKWWDDMSKYSNKAGKPRSDSAYAAGNLMADSAAVLFRFGRDVEAARFCEFADKVFDWAREEEEGERGSKTWMVSS
;
A
#
# COMPACT_ATOMS: atom_id res chain seq x y z
N MET A 1 30.57 -8.97 -4.81
CA MET A 1 29.34 -9.28 -5.58
C MET A 1 28.51 -8.01 -5.65
N PRO A 2 28.22 -7.43 -6.82
CA PRO A 2 27.25 -6.36 -6.90
C PRO A 2 25.85 -6.97 -6.80
N SER A 3 25.05 -6.55 -5.83
CA SER A 3 23.62 -6.84 -5.75
C SER A 3 22.95 -6.25 -6.99
N SER A 4 22.46 -7.10 -7.88
CA SER A 4 21.68 -6.70 -9.05
C SER A 4 20.37 -6.08 -8.55
N SER A 5 20.32 -4.76 -8.41
CA SER A 5 19.10 -4.04 -8.07
C SER A 5 18.17 -4.09 -9.28
N THR A 6 17.04 -4.76 -9.15
CA THR A 6 16.00 -4.91 -10.19
C THR A 6 15.20 -3.63 -10.44
N TYR A 7 15.56 -2.52 -9.80
CA TYR A 7 14.99 -1.19 -9.95
C TYR A 7 16.15 -0.24 -10.27
N SER A 8 16.28 0.09 -11.54
CA SER A 8 17.48 0.67 -12.11
C SER A 8 17.46 2.20 -12.09
N THR A 9 16.25 2.78 -11.99
CA THR A 9 16.07 4.23 -11.95
C THR A 9 15.74 4.73 -10.55
N SER A 10 16.04 6.01 -10.28
CA SER A 10 15.64 6.67 -9.03
C SER A 10 14.12 6.71 -8.87
N GLN A 11 13.38 6.80 -9.97
CA GLN A 11 11.93 6.73 -10.00
C GLN A 11 11.42 5.36 -9.53
N GLU A 12 11.87 4.28 -10.17
CA GLU A 12 11.50 2.90 -9.79
C GLU A 12 11.88 2.61 -8.34
N SER A 13 13.05 3.10 -7.89
CA SER A 13 13.51 2.98 -6.51
C SER A 13 12.60 3.69 -5.51
N LEU A 14 12.00 4.84 -5.85
CA LEU A 14 11.03 5.50 -4.97
C LEU A 14 9.68 4.77 -4.98
N ILE A 15 9.19 4.42 -6.17
CA ILE A 15 7.93 3.71 -6.38
C ILE A 15 7.94 2.37 -5.64
N ILE A 16 9.04 1.62 -5.68
CA ILE A 16 9.14 0.35 -4.94
C ILE A 16 9.09 0.58 -3.42
N GLN A 17 9.71 1.64 -2.89
CA GLN A 17 9.61 1.92 -1.45
C GLN A 17 8.19 2.26 -1.03
N HIS A 18 7.46 3.04 -1.84
CA HIS A 18 6.04 3.31 -1.60
C HIS A 18 5.22 2.02 -1.57
N TYR A 19 5.37 1.17 -2.60
CA TYR A 19 4.73 -0.14 -2.68
C TYR A 19 4.95 -0.97 -1.42
N LYS A 20 6.22 -1.10 -0.98
CA LYS A 20 6.58 -1.90 0.20
C LYS A 20 5.84 -1.43 1.46
N ILE A 21 5.78 -0.11 1.67
CA ILE A 21 5.10 0.49 2.81
C ILE A 21 3.59 0.25 2.72
N ILE A 22 3.00 0.50 1.55
CA ILE A 22 1.57 0.34 1.31
C ILE A 22 1.13 -1.10 1.59
N VAL A 23 1.80 -2.06 0.98
CA VAL A 23 1.42 -3.48 1.09
C VAL A 23 1.67 -4.01 2.50
N ALA A 24 2.74 -3.60 3.20
CA ALA A 24 2.92 -3.95 4.60
C ALA A 24 1.78 -3.44 5.48
N ARG A 25 1.34 -2.19 5.28
CA ARG A 25 0.22 -1.59 6.05
C ARG A 25 -1.07 -2.35 5.83
N VAL A 26 -1.48 -2.50 4.58
CA VAL A 26 -2.75 -3.11 4.17
C VAL A 26 -2.79 -4.59 4.55
N TRP A 27 -1.70 -5.31 4.33
CA TRP A 27 -1.62 -6.74 4.67
C TRP A 27 -1.64 -6.98 6.18
N SER A 28 -0.92 -6.17 6.97
CA SER A 28 -0.82 -6.36 8.43
C SER A 28 -2.14 -6.21 9.18
N VAL A 29 -3.10 -5.48 8.60
CA VAL A 29 -4.46 -5.32 9.14
C VAL A 29 -5.45 -6.32 8.53
N GLY A 30 -5.00 -7.31 7.76
CA GLY A 30 -5.85 -8.40 7.24
C GLY A 30 -6.65 -8.05 5.98
N TYR A 31 -6.16 -7.11 5.16
CA TYR A 31 -6.74 -6.83 3.84
C TYR A 31 -5.96 -7.53 2.72
N ASP A 32 -5.88 -8.86 2.77
CA ASP A 32 -5.10 -9.66 1.81
C ASP A 32 -5.50 -9.41 0.35
N LYS A 33 -6.80 -9.30 0.07
CA LYS A 33 -7.31 -9.03 -1.29
C LYS A 33 -6.93 -7.64 -1.79
N ALA A 34 -7.00 -6.63 -0.92
CA ALA A 34 -6.59 -5.27 -1.28
C ALA A 34 -5.08 -5.20 -1.50
N ALA A 35 -4.29 -5.86 -0.64
CA ALA A 35 -2.86 -5.98 -0.79
C ALA A 35 -2.48 -6.64 -2.12
N GLN A 36 -3.14 -7.74 -2.50
CA GLN A 36 -2.92 -8.39 -3.80
C GLN A 36 -3.27 -7.47 -4.97
N THR A 37 -4.43 -6.80 -4.90
CA THR A 37 -4.86 -5.86 -5.95
C THR A 37 -3.85 -4.73 -6.14
N ILE A 38 -3.35 -4.16 -5.05
CA ILE A 38 -2.30 -3.14 -5.07
C ILE A 38 -1.01 -3.71 -5.67
N THR A 39 -0.61 -4.92 -5.28
CA THR A 39 0.56 -5.58 -5.88
C THR A 39 0.41 -5.73 -7.38
N ASP A 40 -0.77 -6.08 -7.88
CA ASP A 40 -1.01 -6.21 -9.32
C ASP A 40 -0.87 -4.86 -10.05
N TRP A 41 -1.33 -3.75 -9.45
CA TRP A 41 -1.14 -2.40 -10.01
C TRP A 41 0.32 -1.99 -10.09
N TYR A 42 1.10 -2.25 -9.03
CA TYR A 42 2.54 -1.96 -9.04
C TYR A 42 3.32 -2.91 -9.95
N ALA A 43 2.86 -4.16 -10.09
CA ALA A 43 3.44 -5.13 -11.01
C ALA A 43 3.32 -4.67 -12.46
N GLU A 44 2.14 -4.16 -12.85
CA GLU A 44 1.93 -3.53 -14.17
C GLU A 44 2.86 -2.31 -14.35
N LEU A 45 2.92 -1.41 -13.36
CA LEU A 45 3.71 -0.18 -13.46
C LEU A 45 5.22 -0.41 -13.59
N LEU A 46 5.73 -1.40 -12.87
CA LEU A 46 7.16 -1.74 -12.78
C LEU A 46 7.57 -2.86 -13.74
N GLU A 47 6.65 -3.34 -14.58
CA GLU A 47 6.86 -4.44 -15.52
C GLU A 47 7.46 -5.69 -14.83
N ALA A 48 6.99 -5.97 -13.61
CA ALA A 48 7.48 -7.03 -12.74
C ALA A 48 6.38 -8.04 -12.42
N SER A 49 6.74 -9.27 -12.04
CA SER A 49 5.75 -10.23 -11.55
C SER A 49 5.29 -9.89 -10.12
N PRO A 50 4.02 -10.14 -9.76
CA PRO A 50 3.55 -9.99 -8.37
C PRO A 50 4.40 -10.75 -7.36
N ASN A 51 4.88 -11.96 -7.72
CA ASN A 51 5.77 -12.76 -6.86
C ASN A 51 7.12 -12.09 -6.60
N ALA A 52 7.69 -11.43 -7.62
CA ALA A 52 8.94 -10.68 -7.45
C ALA A 52 8.72 -9.48 -6.51
N LEU A 53 7.60 -8.79 -6.64
CA LEU A 53 7.26 -7.67 -5.75
C LEU A 53 7.01 -8.13 -4.31
N TRP A 54 6.30 -9.24 -4.10
CA TRP A 54 6.12 -9.81 -2.76
C TRP A 54 7.45 -10.24 -2.12
N THR A 55 8.33 -10.84 -2.91
CA THR A 55 9.69 -11.22 -2.46
C THR A 55 10.49 -9.97 -2.07
N GLU A 56 10.44 -8.92 -2.88
CA GLU A 56 11.11 -7.66 -2.60
C GLU A 56 10.55 -6.96 -1.36
N ALA A 57 9.23 -6.97 -1.18
CA ALA A 57 8.57 -6.38 -0.02
C ALA A 57 9.01 -7.02 1.30
N ARG A 58 9.19 -8.34 1.28
CA ARG A 58 9.59 -9.13 2.45
C ARG A 58 11.10 -9.38 2.55
N ARG A 59 11.90 -8.79 1.65
CA ARG A 59 13.36 -9.00 1.62
C ARG A 59 14.03 -8.64 2.94
N ASP A 60 13.58 -7.56 3.58
CA ASP A 60 13.97 -7.21 4.94
C ASP A 60 12.87 -7.65 5.90
N GLN A 61 13.01 -8.88 6.41
CA GLN A 61 12.02 -9.48 7.31
C GLN A 61 11.87 -8.68 8.61
N LYS A 62 12.97 -8.14 9.14
CA LYS A 62 12.91 -7.36 10.39
C LYS A 62 12.10 -6.08 10.18
N TRP A 63 12.39 -5.34 9.11
CA TRP A 63 11.63 -4.15 8.76
C TRP A 63 10.15 -4.48 8.52
N TRP A 64 9.86 -5.57 7.82
CA TRP A 64 8.50 -6.02 7.56
C TRP A 64 7.73 -6.29 8.86
N ASP A 65 8.34 -7.00 9.80
CA ASP A 65 7.74 -7.33 11.09
C ASP A 65 7.50 -6.08 11.94
N ASP A 66 8.46 -5.15 11.98
CA ASP A 66 8.34 -3.88 12.71
C ASP A 66 7.24 -3.01 12.12
N MET A 67 7.17 -2.92 10.78
CA MET A 67 6.14 -2.16 10.08
C MET A 67 4.75 -2.77 10.27
N SER A 68 4.65 -4.10 10.27
CA SER A 68 3.40 -4.82 10.54
C SER A 68 2.90 -4.56 11.96
N LYS A 69 3.79 -4.61 12.97
CA LYS A 69 3.46 -4.28 14.36
C LYS A 69 3.03 -2.82 14.53
N TYR A 70 3.70 -1.90 13.84
CA TYR A 70 3.35 -0.48 13.87
C TYR A 70 1.96 -0.20 13.29
N SER A 71 1.64 -0.89 12.19
CA SER A 71 0.40 -0.70 11.43
C SER A 71 -0.80 -1.37 12.10
N ASN A 72 -0.60 -2.53 12.72
CA ASN A 72 -1.61 -3.27 13.47
C ASN A 72 -1.47 -3.10 15.01
N LYS A 73 -1.12 -1.89 15.46
CA LYS A 73 -0.98 -1.60 16.89
C LYS A 73 -2.34 -1.61 17.57
N ALA A 74 -2.45 -2.27 18.73
CA ALA A 74 -3.66 -2.26 19.54
C ALA A 74 -4.19 -0.83 19.78
N GLY A 75 -5.49 -0.64 19.56
CA GLY A 75 -6.17 0.65 19.69
C GLY A 75 -6.14 1.54 18.45
N LYS A 76 -5.43 1.15 17.38
CA LYS A 76 -5.55 1.82 16.07
C LYS A 76 -6.64 1.16 15.23
N PRO A 77 -7.57 1.94 14.63
CA PRO A 77 -8.47 1.46 13.58
C PRO A 77 -7.69 0.87 12.39
N ARG A 78 -8.26 -0.12 11.72
CA ARG A 78 -7.75 -0.70 10.48
C ARG A 78 -7.91 0.29 9.32
N SER A 79 -8.97 1.10 9.34
CA SER A 79 -9.22 2.19 8.39
C SER A 79 -8.04 3.17 8.28
N ASP A 80 -7.36 3.49 9.39
CA ASP A 80 -6.15 4.35 9.41
C ASP A 80 -5.04 3.81 8.50
N SER A 81 -4.84 2.49 8.47
CA SER A 81 -3.82 1.86 7.62
C SER A 81 -4.19 1.94 6.14
N ALA A 82 -5.48 1.86 5.79
CA ALA A 82 -5.96 2.06 4.43
C ALA A 82 -5.87 3.53 4.00
N TYR A 83 -6.24 4.49 4.85
CA TYR A 83 -6.05 5.92 4.54
C TYR A 83 -4.56 6.26 4.32
N ALA A 84 -3.67 5.73 5.16
CA ALA A 84 -2.23 5.91 4.99
C ALA A 84 -1.72 5.29 3.67
N ALA A 85 -2.28 4.15 3.26
CA ALA A 85 -1.99 3.52 1.98
C ALA A 85 -2.46 4.38 0.79
N GLY A 86 -3.69 4.92 0.85
CA GLY A 86 -4.23 5.81 -0.19
C GLY A 86 -3.41 7.08 -0.36
N ASN A 87 -3.00 7.72 0.74
CA ASN A 87 -2.11 8.89 0.70
C ASN A 87 -0.78 8.58 -0.01
N LEU A 88 -0.14 7.46 0.34
CA LEU A 88 1.15 7.10 -0.25
C LEU A 88 1.02 6.62 -1.71
N MET A 89 -0.17 6.14 -2.11
CA MET A 89 -0.51 5.87 -3.50
C MET A 89 -0.66 7.17 -4.29
N ALA A 90 -1.30 8.20 -3.73
CA ALA A 90 -1.35 9.53 -4.32
C ALA A 90 0.06 10.15 -4.45
N ASP A 91 0.92 9.95 -3.45
CA ASP A 91 2.34 10.35 -3.55
C ASP A 91 3.08 9.61 -4.67
N SER A 92 2.73 8.34 -4.93
CA SER A 92 3.25 7.60 -6.07
C SER A 92 2.81 8.22 -7.40
N ALA A 93 1.55 8.67 -7.51
CA ALA A 93 1.08 9.43 -8.67
C ALA A 93 1.87 10.74 -8.86
N ALA A 94 2.12 11.48 -7.77
CA ALA A 94 2.91 12.72 -7.82
C ALA A 94 4.35 12.46 -8.31
N VAL A 95 4.96 11.35 -7.88
CA VAL A 95 6.27 10.91 -8.40
C VAL A 95 6.16 10.62 -9.90
N LEU A 96 5.14 9.89 -10.36
CA LEU A 96 4.96 9.59 -11.78
C LEU A 96 4.82 10.86 -12.65
N PHE A 97 4.01 11.83 -12.22
CA PHE A 97 3.90 13.13 -12.89
C PHE A 97 5.25 13.85 -12.98
N ARG A 98 6.02 13.86 -11.88
CA ARG A 98 7.33 14.53 -11.85
C ARG A 98 8.31 13.97 -12.88
N PHE A 99 8.17 12.69 -13.24
CA PHE A 99 9.01 12.03 -14.25
C PHE A 99 8.35 11.96 -15.64
N GLY A 100 7.23 12.65 -15.86
CA GLY A 100 6.56 12.73 -17.16
C GLY A 100 5.77 11.48 -17.57
N ARG A 101 5.41 10.62 -16.61
CA ARG A 101 4.54 9.44 -16.82
C ARG A 101 3.08 9.78 -16.55
N ASP A 102 2.53 10.72 -17.32
CA ASP A 102 1.24 11.35 -17.02
C ASP A 102 0.05 10.37 -17.05
N VAL A 103 0.09 9.40 -17.97
CA VAL A 103 -0.97 8.39 -18.12
C VAL A 103 -1.01 7.46 -16.90
N GLU A 104 0.15 6.96 -16.48
CA GLU A 104 0.27 6.11 -15.31
C GLU A 104 -0.01 6.89 -14.02
N ALA A 105 0.41 8.15 -13.95
CA ALA A 105 0.12 9.02 -12.82
C ALA A 105 -1.39 9.22 -12.64
N ALA A 106 -2.13 9.50 -13.72
CA ALA A 106 -3.58 9.65 -13.68
C ALA A 106 -4.26 8.35 -13.18
N ARG A 107 -3.82 7.18 -13.67
CA ARG A 107 -4.31 5.88 -13.18
C ARG A 107 -4.04 5.69 -11.69
N PHE A 108 -2.87 6.11 -11.21
CA PHE A 108 -2.53 6.01 -9.78
C PHE A 108 -3.34 6.97 -8.90
N CYS A 109 -3.81 8.11 -9.43
CA CYS A 109 -4.81 8.93 -8.74
C CYS A 109 -6.13 8.16 -8.58
N GLU A 110 -6.63 7.51 -9.64
CA GLU A 110 -7.84 6.69 -9.57
C GLU A 110 -7.67 5.50 -8.60
N PHE A 111 -6.49 4.88 -8.57
CA PHE A 111 -6.19 3.82 -7.61
C PHE A 111 -6.15 4.34 -6.17
N ALA A 112 -5.61 5.54 -5.94
CA ALA A 112 -5.62 6.16 -4.62
C ALA A 112 -7.06 6.41 -4.15
N ASP A 113 -7.93 6.96 -5.01
CA ASP A 113 -9.36 7.15 -4.73
C ASP A 113 -10.04 5.84 -4.34
N LYS A 114 -9.76 4.76 -5.08
CA LYS A 114 -10.30 3.43 -4.77
C LYS A 114 -9.82 2.91 -3.40
N VAL A 115 -8.57 3.17 -3.03
CA VAL A 115 -8.05 2.80 -1.70
C VAL A 115 -8.69 3.65 -0.60
N PHE A 116 -8.99 4.93 -0.87
CA PHE A 116 -9.75 5.76 0.07
C PHE A 116 -11.19 5.27 0.25
N ASP A 117 -11.83 4.78 -0.80
CA ASP A 117 -13.16 4.17 -0.68
C ASP A 117 -13.13 2.93 0.19
N TRP A 118 -12.13 2.05 0.04
CA TRP A 118 -11.94 0.91 0.97
C TRP A 118 -11.72 1.37 2.42
N ALA A 119 -11.00 2.47 2.62
CA ALA A 119 -10.78 3.02 3.96
C ALA A 119 -12.08 3.52 4.61
N ARG A 120 -12.95 4.19 3.83
CA ARG A 120 -14.26 4.66 4.27
C ARG A 120 -15.20 3.51 4.61
N GLU A 121 -15.26 2.48 3.76
CA GLU A 121 -16.08 1.28 4.00
C GLU A 121 -15.70 0.59 5.32
N GLU A 122 -14.40 0.45 5.60
CA GLU A 122 -13.97 -0.10 6.89
C GLU A 122 -14.34 0.83 8.04
N GLU A 123 -14.09 2.14 7.91
CA GLU A 123 -14.39 3.11 8.97
C GLU A 123 -15.88 3.05 9.36
N GLU A 124 -16.77 2.92 8.39
CA GLU A 124 -18.20 2.72 8.62
C GLU A 124 -18.49 1.40 9.36
N GLY A 125 -17.84 0.30 8.97
CA GLY A 125 -17.94 -0.99 9.66
C GLY A 125 -17.43 -0.94 11.12
N GLU A 126 -16.34 -0.23 11.36
CA GLU A 126 -15.76 -0.01 12.70
C GLU A 126 -16.68 0.83 13.58
N ARG A 127 -17.27 1.90 13.01
CA ARG A 127 -18.25 2.74 13.71
C ARG A 127 -19.51 1.96 14.04
N GLY A 128 -20.06 1.20 13.08
CA GLY A 128 -21.23 0.34 13.28
C GLY A 128 -21.00 -0.68 14.40
N SER A 129 -19.85 -1.35 14.42
CA SER A 129 -19.49 -2.33 15.46
C SER A 129 -19.41 -1.71 16.87
N LYS A 130 -18.94 -0.46 16.99
CA LYS A 130 -18.90 0.27 18.27
C LYS A 130 -20.30 0.64 18.76
N THR A 131 -21.21 1.02 17.87
CA THR A 131 -22.59 1.40 18.26
C THR A 131 -23.36 0.22 18.86
N TRP A 132 -23.16 -1.00 18.36
CA TRP A 132 -23.76 -2.21 18.95
C TRP A 132 -23.24 -2.53 20.35
N MET A 133 -21.93 -2.36 20.60
CA MET A 133 -21.33 -2.60 21.92
C MET A 133 -21.75 -1.62 23.01
N VAL A 134 -22.24 -0.43 22.65
CA VAL A 134 -22.73 0.58 23.62
C VAL A 134 -24.21 0.39 23.95
N SER A 135 -24.92 -0.44 23.18
CA SER A 135 -26.38 -0.64 23.31
C SER A 135 -26.78 -1.89 24.09
N SER A 136 -25.82 -2.57 24.73
CA SER A 136 -25.99 -3.78 25.56
C SER A 136 -25.54 -3.54 26.98
#